data_AF-A0A2H1KSI1-F1
#
_entry.id   AF-A0A2H1KSI1-F1
#
_cell.length_a   1.000
_cell.length_b   1.000
_cell.length_c   1.000
_cell.angle_alpha   90.00
_cell.angle_beta   90.00
_cell.angle_gamma   90.00
#
_symmetry.space_group_name_H-M   'P 1'
#
loop_
_entity.id
_entity.type
_entity.pdbx_description
1 polymer ?
#
loop_
_entity_poly.entity_id
_entity_poly.type
_entity_poly.pdbx_seq_one_letter_code
_entity_poly.pdbx_strand_id
1 'polypeptide(L)'
;MALIKSHGRTISASIGIIAVSAVIMSGCSAGDGDAEFAEATETASSLKPVDPELLTVPKEDDLGKIVSTDAIDAGDEGRIVVPSGELKVSGISSVEQVPASVIANGVAPEDAAPSEGEGVPAEAAPSEASSSASDSGEDLGPAEGKKLSLVSVSYTSNDTGQDPAFSAGDDESANTADLASPTLALDLDGQTRKLPKLDEDGQRTYLMSIPADGAAEFVVTQDGHEQRLDLNTGKRLADEVASTYYRDKAEPVEINEPLAFPDTTVTVGIGGNSNTYDKKVELTTELATAHLTPWTKKEGWADAGTAWLVVDGKAGIEAEGNLTPSKAKITYSIAANGEEEADFAVATDDFSDKFSEVVSVPVDIEKLEVTGSAKINLKATASDIQGDNPRTVKTKQPYEIDFGAPASTQSGPDDDTSSSAPVETAVPEN
;
A
#
# COMPACT_ATOMS: atom_id res chain seq x y z
N MET A 1 19.18 31.78 13.17
CA MET A 1 17.74 31.47 13.17
C MET A 1 17.15 32.12 11.92
N ALA A 2 17.11 31.37 10.81
CA ALA A 2 16.69 31.88 9.51
C ALA A 2 15.43 31.12 9.09
N LEU A 3 14.34 31.86 8.84
CA LEU A 3 13.08 31.34 8.33
C LEU A 3 13.30 30.74 6.93
N ILE A 4 12.93 29.48 6.77
CA ILE A 4 12.73 28.86 5.44
C ILE A 4 11.31 29.24 5.01
N LYS A 5 11.21 30.00 3.91
CA LYS A 5 9.93 30.32 3.25
C LYS A 5 9.45 29.08 2.50
N SER A 6 8.29 28.54 2.88
CA SER A 6 7.57 27.59 2.04
C SER A 6 6.97 28.32 0.84
N HIS A 7 7.20 27.79 -0.36
CA HIS A 7 6.50 28.22 -1.56
C HIS A 7 5.18 27.45 -1.63
N GLY A 8 4.09 28.09 -1.22
CA GLY A 8 2.75 27.56 -1.46
C GLY A 8 2.44 27.56 -2.95
N ARG A 9 2.34 26.38 -3.55
CA ARG A 9 1.72 26.21 -4.88
C ARG A 9 0.21 26.10 -4.68
N THR A 10 -0.52 27.06 -5.21
CA THR A 10 -1.98 27.04 -5.30
C THR A 10 -2.38 26.18 -6.48
N ILE A 11 -2.95 24.99 -6.22
CA ILE A 11 -3.57 24.17 -7.26
C ILE A 11 -5.03 24.58 -7.35
N SER A 12 -5.41 25.13 -8.51
CA SER A 12 -6.77 25.53 -8.82
C SER A 12 -7.49 24.34 -9.44
N ALA A 13 -8.33 23.64 -8.67
CA ALA A 13 -9.16 22.56 -9.18
C ALA A 13 -10.37 23.14 -9.94
N SER A 14 -10.38 22.97 -11.26
CA SER A 14 -11.53 23.25 -12.13
C SER A 14 -12.49 22.06 -12.09
N ILE A 15 -13.66 22.25 -11.48
CA ILE A 15 -14.77 21.29 -11.45
C ILE A 15 -15.45 21.30 -12.82
N GLY A 16 -15.27 20.23 -13.60
CA GLY A 16 -16.02 19.96 -14.81
C GLY A 16 -17.28 19.16 -14.50
N ILE A 17 -18.44 19.82 -14.51
CA ILE A 17 -19.76 19.20 -14.45
C ILE A 17 -20.07 18.61 -15.83
N ILE A 18 -20.18 17.29 -15.96
CA ILE A 18 -20.82 16.66 -17.11
C ILE A 18 -22.11 16.01 -16.63
N ALA A 19 -23.22 16.68 -16.97
CA ALA A 19 -24.56 16.14 -16.91
C ALA A 19 -24.78 15.23 -18.12
N VAL A 20 -25.28 14.02 -17.91
CA VAL A 20 -26.01 13.28 -18.94
C VAL A 20 -27.28 12.71 -18.32
N SER A 21 -28.42 13.24 -18.78
CA SER A 21 -29.75 12.78 -18.44
C SER A 21 -30.21 11.68 -19.41
N ALA A 22 -30.85 10.66 -18.82
CA ALA A 22 -32.00 9.87 -19.26
C ALA A 22 -32.28 9.63 -20.76
N VAL A 23 -32.47 8.35 -21.13
CA VAL A 23 -33.55 7.94 -22.05
C VAL A 23 -34.19 6.64 -21.56
N ILE A 24 -35.45 6.75 -21.17
CA ILE A 24 -36.43 5.66 -21.02
C ILE A 24 -37.01 5.39 -22.41
N MET A 25 -37.06 4.15 -22.87
CA MET A 25 -38.06 3.71 -23.84
C MET A 25 -38.59 2.32 -23.51
N SER A 26 -39.86 2.30 -23.14
CA SER A 26 -40.75 1.14 -23.18
C SER A 26 -40.96 0.69 -24.63
N GLY A 27 -41.05 -0.62 -24.84
CA GLY A 27 -41.43 -1.21 -26.13
C GLY A 27 -42.07 -2.58 -25.96
N CYS A 28 -43.40 -2.62 -25.91
CA CYS A 28 -44.20 -3.83 -26.08
C CYS A 28 -44.08 -4.35 -27.51
N SER A 29 -43.95 -5.66 -27.72
CA SER A 29 -44.61 -6.32 -28.84
C SER A 29 -44.91 -7.79 -28.53
N ALA A 30 -46.14 -8.17 -28.83
CA ALA A 30 -46.74 -9.47 -28.64
C ALA A 30 -46.15 -10.56 -29.54
N GLY A 31 -46.16 -11.79 -29.05
CA GLY A 31 -45.95 -13.01 -29.82
C GLY A 31 -46.64 -14.18 -29.13
N ASP A 32 -47.83 -14.51 -29.61
CA ASP A 32 -48.58 -15.73 -29.29
C ASP A 32 -47.75 -16.98 -29.60
N GLY A 33 -47.72 -17.92 -28.67
CA GLY A 33 -47.09 -19.21 -28.82
C GLY A 33 -47.48 -20.12 -27.67
N ASP A 34 -48.62 -20.79 -27.80
CA ASP A 34 -49.12 -21.81 -26.88
C ASP A 34 -48.07 -22.90 -26.63
N ALA A 35 -47.64 -23.02 -25.37
CA ALA A 35 -46.99 -24.20 -24.84
C ALA A 35 -47.54 -24.47 -23.44
N GLU A 36 -48.47 -25.43 -23.36
CA GLU A 36 -48.91 -26.03 -22.11
C GLU A 36 -47.72 -26.75 -21.45
N PHE A 37 -47.17 -26.15 -20.39
CA PHE A 37 -46.30 -26.83 -19.44
C PHE A 37 -47.03 -26.95 -18.11
N ALA A 38 -46.98 -28.17 -17.58
CA ALA A 38 -47.65 -28.59 -16.35
C ALA A 38 -47.27 -27.72 -15.15
N GLU A 39 -48.29 -27.42 -14.35
CA GLU A 39 -48.18 -26.80 -13.04
C GLU A 39 -47.20 -27.56 -12.13
N ALA A 40 -46.10 -26.89 -11.78
CA ALA A 40 -45.34 -27.14 -10.57
C ALA A 40 -45.05 -25.79 -9.92
N THR A 41 -46.10 -25.12 -9.44
CA THR A 41 -45.98 -23.95 -8.58
C THR A 41 -45.80 -24.41 -7.14
N GLU A 42 -44.57 -24.77 -6.76
CA GLU A 42 -44.12 -24.53 -5.39
C GLU A 42 -43.71 -23.05 -5.31
N THR A 43 -44.57 -22.26 -4.68
CA THR A 43 -44.34 -20.85 -4.40
C THR A 43 -43.22 -20.69 -3.37
N ALA A 44 -41.98 -20.53 -3.85
CA ALA A 44 -40.87 -19.96 -3.07
C ALA A 44 -40.95 -18.41 -2.96
N SER A 45 -42.04 -17.78 -3.43
CA SER A 45 -42.19 -16.32 -3.53
C SER A 45 -42.67 -15.61 -2.25
N SER A 46 -42.23 -16.01 -1.05
CA SER A 46 -42.54 -15.20 0.15
C SER A 46 -41.39 -14.97 1.13
N LEU A 47 -40.15 -15.28 0.74
CA LEU A 47 -39.00 -14.78 1.47
C LEU A 47 -38.88 -13.28 1.19
N LYS A 48 -39.24 -12.46 2.18
CA LYS A 48 -38.88 -11.03 2.15
C LYS A 48 -37.36 -10.95 2.01
N PRO A 49 -36.81 -10.19 1.05
CA PRO A 49 -35.38 -9.93 1.02
C PRO A 49 -35.00 -9.28 2.35
N VAL A 50 -34.34 -10.04 3.21
CA VAL A 50 -33.66 -9.51 4.38
C VAL A 50 -32.42 -8.82 3.80
N ASP A 51 -32.27 -7.52 4.05
CA ASP A 51 -31.02 -6.82 3.75
C ASP A 51 -29.91 -7.64 4.42
N PRO A 52 -28.97 -8.24 3.66
CA PRO A 52 -28.08 -9.23 4.22
C PRO A 52 -27.24 -8.55 5.29
N GLU A 53 -27.60 -8.82 6.54
CA GLU A 53 -26.79 -8.46 7.69
C GLU A 53 -25.46 -9.16 7.52
N LEU A 54 -24.38 -8.38 7.64
CA LEU A 54 -23.04 -8.91 7.70
C LEU A 54 -22.93 -9.72 9.00
N LEU A 55 -22.69 -11.03 8.90
CA LEU A 55 -22.53 -11.89 10.07
C LEU A 55 -21.06 -12.22 10.28
N THR A 56 -20.57 -11.98 11.50
CA THR A 56 -19.31 -12.56 11.94
C THR A 56 -19.56 -13.95 12.47
N VAL A 57 -18.74 -14.89 12.02
CA VAL A 57 -18.92 -16.31 12.28
C VAL A 57 -17.94 -16.74 13.38
N PRO A 58 -18.34 -17.57 14.37
CA PRO A 58 -17.39 -18.16 15.33
C PRO A 58 -16.33 -19.03 14.63
N LYS A 59 -15.21 -19.29 15.31
CA LYS A 59 -14.05 -20.06 14.79
C LYS A 59 -14.52 -21.39 14.16
N GLU A 60 -13.84 -21.85 13.09
CA GLU A 60 -14.26 -22.95 12.21
C GLU A 60 -14.75 -24.23 12.92
N ASP A 61 -14.19 -24.54 14.10
CA ASP A 61 -14.55 -25.73 14.88
C ASP A 61 -16.03 -25.75 15.35
N ASP A 62 -16.69 -24.59 15.44
CA ASP A 62 -18.07 -24.45 15.93
C ASP A 62 -19.11 -24.35 14.80
N LEU A 63 -18.69 -24.41 13.53
CA LEU A 63 -19.57 -24.11 12.40
C LEU A 63 -20.52 -25.21 11.95
N GLY A 64 -20.39 -26.41 12.52
CA GLY A 64 -21.07 -27.58 11.98
C GLY A 64 -20.63 -27.87 10.53
N LYS A 65 -21.39 -28.70 9.81
CA LYS A 65 -21.12 -28.95 8.38
C LYS A 65 -21.61 -27.77 7.54
N ILE A 66 -20.84 -26.70 7.44
CA ILE A 66 -20.99 -25.79 6.30
C ILE A 66 -20.58 -26.57 5.05
N VAL A 67 -21.49 -26.69 4.09
CA VAL A 67 -21.20 -27.31 2.80
C VAL A 67 -20.62 -26.22 1.90
N SER A 68 -19.29 -26.24 1.75
CA SER A 68 -18.59 -25.43 0.78
C SER A 68 -18.55 -26.15 -0.57
N THR A 69 -18.89 -25.44 -1.64
CA THR A 69 -18.93 -26.01 -3.01
C THR A 69 -17.68 -25.69 -3.79
N ASP A 70 -17.15 -24.47 -3.61
CA ASP A 70 -16.05 -23.93 -4.38
C ASP A 70 -15.14 -23.14 -3.45
N ALA A 71 -13.84 -23.43 -3.46
CA ALA A 71 -12.84 -22.65 -2.74
C ALA A 71 -11.92 -21.97 -3.73
N ILE A 72 -11.83 -20.66 -3.64
CA ILE A 72 -10.83 -19.84 -4.31
C ILE A 72 -9.65 -19.71 -3.35
N ASP A 73 -8.51 -20.24 -3.76
CA ASP A 73 -7.23 -19.92 -3.13
C ASP A 73 -6.74 -18.60 -3.70
N ALA A 74 -6.72 -17.56 -2.86
CA ALA A 74 -6.24 -16.25 -3.25
C ALA A 74 -4.71 -16.22 -3.46
N GLY A 75 -3.98 -17.24 -2.98
CA GLY A 75 -2.53 -17.36 -3.16
C GLY A 75 -1.77 -16.12 -2.69
N ASP A 76 -0.76 -15.71 -3.47
CA ASP A 76 0.01 -14.50 -3.21
C ASP A 76 -0.76 -13.20 -3.52
N GLU A 77 -1.78 -13.27 -4.38
CA GLU A 77 -2.65 -12.12 -4.68
C GLU A 77 -3.66 -11.84 -3.57
N GLY A 78 -3.87 -12.80 -2.67
CA GLY A 78 -4.60 -12.62 -1.40
C GLY A 78 -3.89 -11.77 -0.37
N ARG A 79 -2.65 -11.35 -0.64
CA ARG A 79 -1.79 -10.57 0.25
C ARG A 79 -1.95 -9.07 -0.01
N ILE A 80 -2.30 -8.34 1.04
CA ILE A 80 -2.42 -6.89 1.06
C ILE A 80 -1.43 -6.35 2.10
N VAL A 81 -0.34 -5.73 1.63
CA VAL A 81 0.69 -5.13 2.48
C VAL A 81 0.29 -3.69 2.80
N VAL A 82 0.30 -3.34 4.08
CA VAL A 82 -0.04 -2.02 4.59
C VAL A 82 1.03 -1.51 5.56
N PRO A 83 1.10 -0.21 5.88
CA PRO A 83 2.14 0.34 6.75
C PRO A 83 2.31 -0.38 8.10
N SER A 84 1.20 -0.76 8.74
CA SER A 84 1.25 -1.41 10.05
C SER A 84 1.48 -2.92 10.01
N GLY A 85 1.43 -3.56 8.83
CA GLY A 85 1.46 -5.01 8.74
C GLY A 85 1.10 -5.57 7.38
N GLU A 86 0.80 -6.86 7.37
CA GLU A 86 0.31 -7.59 6.22
C GLU A 86 -1.04 -8.20 6.55
N LEU A 87 -2.02 -7.97 5.67
CA LEU A 87 -3.31 -8.64 5.70
C LEU A 87 -3.33 -9.72 4.62
N LYS A 88 -3.69 -10.93 4.99
CA LYS A 88 -3.82 -12.07 4.10
C LYS A 88 -5.25 -12.59 4.10
N VAL A 89 -5.84 -12.68 2.92
CA VAL A 89 -7.09 -13.41 2.67
C VAL A 89 -6.69 -14.86 2.36
N SER A 90 -6.90 -15.76 3.33
CA SER A 90 -6.41 -17.15 3.25
C SER A 90 -7.36 -18.09 2.50
N GLY A 91 -8.61 -17.68 2.28
CA GLY A 91 -9.56 -18.46 1.52
C GLY A 91 -10.87 -17.70 1.31
N ILE A 92 -11.43 -17.88 0.11
CA ILE A 92 -12.76 -17.40 -0.24
C ILE A 92 -13.56 -18.63 -0.69
N SER A 93 -14.55 -19.04 0.09
CA SER A 93 -15.33 -20.24 -0.19
C SER A 93 -16.79 -19.92 -0.47
N SER A 94 -17.37 -20.47 -1.53
CA SER A 94 -18.80 -20.42 -1.79
C SER A 94 -19.52 -21.40 -0.87
N VAL A 95 -20.56 -20.92 -0.19
CA VAL A 95 -21.37 -21.71 0.73
C VAL A 95 -22.75 -21.91 0.11
N GLU A 96 -23.18 -23.17 0.01
CA GLU A 96 -24.51 -23.49 -0.53
C GLU A 96 -25.61 -23.25 0.52
N GLN A 97 -25.35 -23.68 1.75
CA GLN A 97 -26.30 -23.65 2.86
C GLN A 97 -25.60 -23.33 4.17
N VAL A 98 -26.20 -22.44 4.95
CA VAL A 98 -25.75 -22.10 6.29
C VAL A 98 -26.78 -22.62 7.29
N PRO A 99 -26.38 -23.49 8.25
CA PRO A 99 -27.28 -23.95 9.28
C PRO A 99 -27.84 -22.78 10.08
N ALA A 100 -29.15 -22.78 10.34
CA ALA A 100 -29.80 -21.72 11.11
C ALA A 100 -29.15 -21.46 12.49
N SER A 101 -28.52 -22.48 13.08
CA SER A 101 -27.77 -22.37 14.33
C SER A 101 -26.54 -21.46 14.24
N VAL A 102 -25.90 -21.37 13.08
CA VAL A 102 -24.75 -20.47 12.85
C VAL A 102 -25.21 -19.02 12.87
N ILE A 103 -26.37 -18.75 12.27
CA ILE A 103 -26.94 -17.41 12.17
C ILE A 103 -27.49 -16.95 13.53
N ALA A 104 -28.13 -17.84 14.28
CA ALA A 104 -28.62 -17.56 15.63
C ALA A 104 -27.50 -17.23 16.63
N ASN A 105 -26.29 -17.77 16.41
CA ASN A 105 -25.11 -17.48 17.21
C ASN A 105 -24.22 -16.37 16.62
N GLY A 106 -24.54 -15.93 15.39
CA GLY A 106 -23.84 -14.83 14.74
C GLY A 106 -24.10 -13.54 15.51
N VAL A 107 -23.03 -12.85 15.89
CA VAL A 107 -23.16 -11.52 16.46
C VAL A 107 -23.32 -10.56 15.29
N ALA A 108 -24.53 -10.01 15.13
CA ALA A 108 -24.71 -8.85 14.26
C ALA A 108 -23.80 -7.74 14.79
N PRO A 109 -22.91 -7.16 13.97
CA PRO A 109 -21.94 -6.21 14.46
C PRO A 109 -22.64 -4.98 15.02
N GLU A 110 -22.43 -4.71 16.32
CA GLU A 110 -22.98 -3.52 17.01
C GLU A 110 -22.58 -2.21 16.32
N ASP A 111 -21.50 -2.21 15.53
CA ASP A 111 -20.96 -1.06 14.81
C ASP A 111 -21.31 -0.99 13.31
N ALA A 112 -22.08 -1.93 12.75
CA ALA A 112 -22.50 -1.86 11.33
C ALA A 112 -23.72 -0.95 11.15
N ALA A 113 -23.67 0.26 11.72
CA ALA A 113 -24.61 1.29 11.37
C ALA A 113 -24.40 1.67 9.90
N PRO A 114 -25.46 1.74 9.07
CA PRO A 114 -25.34 2.32 7.74
C PRO A 114 -24.80 3.74 7.89
N SER A 115 -23.75 4.06 7.12
CA SER A 115 -23.17 5.40 7.05
C SER A 115 -24.30 6.43 6.88
N GLU A 116 -24.41 7.36 7.84
CA GLU A 116 -25.47 8.37 7.88
C GLU A 116 -25.34 9.31 6.67
N GLY A 117 -25.95 8.92 5.55
CA GLY A 117 -26.25 9.82 4.45
C GLY A 117 -27.32 10.83 4.89
N GLU A 118 -27.03 12.11 4.67
CA GLU A 118 -27.82 13.27 5.09
C GLU A 118 -29.34 13.13 4.92
N GLY A 119 -30.06 13.27 6.04
CA GLY A 119 -31.25 14.12 6.12
C GLY A 119 -32.57 13.57 5.61
N VAL A 120 -33.17 12.63 6.35
CA VAL A 120 -34.64 12.51 6.41
C VAL A 120 -35.06 12.62 7.88
N PRO A 121 -35.92 13.58 8.27
CA PRO A 121 -36.32 13.74 9.66
C PRO A 121 -37.24 12.59 10.09
N ALA A 122 -36.82 11.92 11.17
CA ALA A 122 -37.53 10.84 11.82
C ALA A 122 -38.82 11.34 12.49
N GLU A 123 -39.96 10.77 12.09
CA GLU A 123 -41.17 10.71 12.91
C GLU A 123 -41.39 9.26 13.37
N ALA A 124 -41.71 9.13 14.64
CA ALA A 124 -41.42 7.98 15.50
C ALA A 124 -42.33 6.76 15.31
N ALA A 125 -41.77 5.56 15.56
CA ALA A 125 -42.47 4.45 16.21
C ALA A 125 -41.46 3.47 16.85
N PRO A 126 -41.60 3.09 18.14
CA PRO A 126 -40.90 1.93 18.68
C PRO A 126 -41.58 0.67 18.13
N SER A 127 -40.97 0.06 17.10
CA SER A 127 -41.37 -1.25 16.63
C SER A 127 -40.67 -2.30 17.48
N GLU A 128 -41.37 -2.81 18.50
CA GLU A 128 -41.07 -4.10 19.11
C GLU A 128 -41.31 -5.19 18.04
N ALA A 129 -40.32 -5.38 17.16
CA ALA A 129 -40.27 -6.52 16.26
C ALA A 129 -39.89 -7.75 17.09
N SER A 130 -40.91 -8.33 17.73
CA SER A 130 -40.87 -9.67 18.26
C SER A 130 -40.52 -10.62 17.10
N SER A 131 -39.25 -11.04 17.06
CA SER A 131 -38.77 -12.09 16.17
C SER A 131 -39.41 -13.42 16.59
N SER A 132 -40.59 -13.70 16.03
CA SER A 132 -41.13 -15.05 16.00
C SER A 132 -40.23 -15.86 15.08
N ALA A 133 -39.15 -16.42 15.64
CA ALA A 133 -38.37 -17.46 15.01
C ALA A 133 -39.34 -18.59 14.62
N SER A 134 -39.55 -18.75 13.32
CA SER A 134 -40.18 -19.95 12.80
C SER A 134 -39.26 -21.11 13.18
N ASP A 135 -39.75 -22.01 14.04
CA ASP A 135 -39.07 -23.22 14.52
C ASP A 135 -38.85 -24.28 13.41
N SER A 136 -39.11 -23.90 12.16
CA SER A 136 -38.69 -24.64 10.97
C SER A 136 -37.27 -24.20 10.63
N GLY A 137 -36.28 -24.88 11.19
CA GLY A 137 -34.85 -24.70 10.88
C GLY A 137 -34.52 -25.07 9.44
N GLU A 138 -35.08 -24.35 8.49
CA GLU A 138 -34.72 -24.42 7.09
C GLU A 138 -33.38 -23.71 6.92
N ASP A 139 -32.45 -24.40 6.25
CA ASP A 139 -31.14 -23.85 5.95
C ASP A 139 -31.28 -22.58 5.12
N LEU A 140 -30.51 -21.56 5.49
CA LEU A 140 -30.56 -20.28 4.78
C LEU A 140 -29.58 -20.32 3.61
N GLY A 141 -30.12 -20.06 2.41
CA GLY A 141 -29.37 -19.91 1.17
C GLY A 141 -29.14 -18.44 0.81
N PRO A 142 -28.33 -18.15 -0.23
CA PRO A 142 -28.16 -16.80 -0.73
C PRO A 142 -29.48 -16.20 -1.24
N ALA A 143 -29.59 -14.88 -1.19
CA ALA A 143 -30.65 -14.17 -1.90
C ALA A 143 -30.53 -14.38 -3.43
N GLU A 144 -31.64 -14.23 -4.15
CA GLU A 144 -31.68 -14.34 -5.62
C GLU A 144 -30.62 -13.43 -6.27
N GLY A 145 -29.83 -13.99 -7.19
CA GLY A 145 -28.72 -13.29 -7.87
C GLY A 145 -27.45 -13.09 -7.02
N LYS A 146 -27.40 -13.64 -5.81
CA LYS A 146 -26.24 -13.59 -4.91
C LYS A 146 -25.68 -14.98 -4.66
N LYS A 147 -24.47 -15.03 -4.10
CA LYS A 147 -23.86 -16.22 -3.50
C LYS A 147 -23.46 -15.92 -2.07
N LEU A 148 -23.46 -16.94 -1.21
CA LEU A 148 -22.87 -16.82 0.12
C LEU A 148 -21.39 -17.13 0.01
N SER A 149 -20.56 -16.27 0.56
CA SER A 149 -19.12 -16.39 0.55
C SER A 149 -18.57 -16.32 1.98
N LEU A 150 -17.74 -17.29 2.31
CA LEU A 150 -16.95 -17.33 3.53
C LEU A 150 -15.55 -16.76 3.21
N VAL A 151 -15.19 -15.64 3.83
CA VAL A 151 -13.91 -14.96 3.61
C VAL A 151 -13.10 -15.00 4.91
N SER A 152 -12.00 -15.75 4.90
CA SER A 152 -11.09 -15.85 6.04
C SER A 152 -9.91 -14.90 5.89
N VAL A 153 -9.68 -14.08 6.91
CA VAL A 153 -8.68 -13.01 6.92
C VAL A 153 -7.78 -13.16 8.15
N SER A 154 -6.49 -12.99 7.95
CA SER A 154 -5.48 -12.92 9.01
C SER A 154 -4.60 -11.69 8.80
N TYR A 155 -4.24 -11.01 9.88
CA TYR A 155 -3.37 -9.85 9.88
C TYR A 155 -2.16 -10.09 10.76
N THR A 156 -0.98 -9.81 10.21
CA THR A 156 0.30 -9.87 10.91
C THR A 156 0.86 -8.46 11.01
N SER A 157 1.01 -7.93 12.22
CA SER A 157 1.60 -6.59 12.39
C SER A 157 3.11 -6.61 12.14
N ASN A 158 3.62 -5.52 11.56
CA ASN A 158 5.05 -5.24 11.45
C ASN A 158 5.70 -4.95 12.82
N ASP A 159 4.91 -4.76 13.89
CA ASP A 159 5.35 -4.49 15.27
C ASP A 159 6.01 -5.70 15.96
N THR A 160 6.78 -6.50 15.22
CA THR A 160 7.60 -7.59 15.78
C THR A 160 8.85 -7.07 16.50
N GLY A 161 8.98 -5.75 16.69
CA GLY A 161 10.12 -5.13 17.37
C GLY A 161 11.45 -5.28 16.61
N GLN A 162 11.40 -5.69 15.35
CA GLN A 162 12.54 -5.87 14.46
C GLN A 162 12.30 -5.07 13.19
N ASP A 163 12.27 -3.75 13.32
CA ASP A 163 12.61 -2.90 12.18
C ASP A 163 14.06 -3.23 11.80
N PRO A 164 14.33 -3.78 10.60
CA PRO A 164 15.69 -4.10 10.20
C PRO A 164 16.46 -2.81 10.02
N ALA A 165 17.32 -2.55 11.00
CA ALA A 165 18.50 -1.71 10.94
C ALA A 165 18.31 -0.18 11.02
N PHE A 166 18.81 0.36 12.14
CA PHE A 166 19.28 1.73 12.38
C PHE A 166 18.29 2.75 12.95
N SER A 167 17.84 2.49 14.18
CA SER A 167 17.67 3.58 15.15
C SER A 167 19.05 4.18 15.46
N ALA A 168 19.43 5.22 14.73
CA ALA A 168 20.62 6.02 14.98
C ALA A 168 20.22 7.45 15.30
N GLY A 169 19.51 7.57 16.40
CA GLY A 169 19.22 8.82 17.09
C GLY A 169 18.55 8.44 18.39
N ASP A 170 19.04 8.98 19.51
CA ASP A 170 18.38 8.92 20.83
C ASP A 170 17.00 9.65 20.84
N ASP A 171 16.34 9.77 19.69
CA ASP A 171 15.02 10.36 19.54
C ASP A 171 14.01 9.21 19.54
N GLU A 172 13.11 9.28 20.51
CA GLU A 172 12.09 8.31 20.91
C GLU A 172 11.92 7.10 20.00
N SER A 173 12.16 5.90 20.54
CA SER A 173 11.67 4.65 19.94
C SER A 173 10.19 4.84 19.65
N ALA A 174 9.87 5.14 18.39
CA ALA A 174 8.52 5.34 17.94
C ALA A 174 7.82 4.01 18.15
N ASN A 175 6.95 3.94 19.16
CA ASN A 175 6.06 2.81 19.34
C ASN A 175 5.26 2.65 18.04
N THR A 176 5.56 1.61 17.29
CA THR A 176 4.77 1.09 16.16
C THR A 176 3.35 0.72 16.60
N ALA A 177 3.14 0.54 17.90
CA ALA A 177 1.83 0.47 18.54
C ALA A 177 0.89 1.67 18.28
N ASP A 178 1.41 2.80 17.80
CA ASP A 178 0.58 3.96 17.40
C ASP A 178 -0.02 3.83 15.99
N LEU A 179 0.45 2.90 15.16
CA LEU A 179 -0.20 2.64 13.87
C LEU A 179 -1.47 1.83 14.12
N ALA A 180 -2.62 2.49 13.95
CA ALA A 180 -3.91 1.85 14.06
C ALA A 180 -4.01 0.69 13.05
N SER A 181 -4.57 -0.44 13.49
CA SER A 181 -4.91 -1.56 12.60
C SER A 181 -5.71 -1.06 11.39
N PRO A 182 -5.50 -1.63 10.19
CA PRO A 182 -6.22 -1.20 9.00
C PRO A 182 -7.73 -1.30 9.21
N THR A 183 -8.47 -0.36 8.61
CA THR A 183 -9.93 -0.44 8.55
C THR A 183 -10.31 -1.38 7.40
N LEU A 184 -11.24 -2.29 7.68
CA LEU A 184 -11.73 -3.27 6.72
C LEU A 184 -13.13 -2.85 6.28
N ALA A 185 -13.41 -2.98 4.99
CA ALA A 185 -14.71 -2.72 4.41
C ALA A 185 -15.00 -3.70 3.26
N LEU A 186 -16.28 -3.80 2.91
CA LEU A 186 -16.79 -4.56 1.79
C LEU A 186 -17.49 -3.59 0.85
N ASP A 187 -17.05 -3.54 -0.41
CA ASP A 187 -17.68 -2.75 -1.46
C ASP A 187 -18.48 -3.69 -2.37
N LEU A 188 -19.79 -3.50 -2.40
CA LEU A 188 -20.72 -4.24 -3.25
C LEU A 188 -21.34 -3.27 -4.25
N ASP A 189 -20.91 -3.35 -5.50
CA ASP A 189 -21.40 -2.50 -6.59
C ASP A 189 -21.36 -0.99 -6.26
N GLY A 190 -20.28 -0.54 -5.62
CA GLY A 190 -20.06 0.87 -5.23
C GLY A 190 -20.66 1.26 -3.88
N GLN A 191 -21.27 0.31 -3.15
CA GLN A 191 -21.74 0.51 -1.79
C GLN A 191 -20.75 -0.06 -0.79
N THR A 192 -19.96 0.81 -0.19
CA THR A 192 -18.99 0.44 0.85
C THR A 192 -19.66 0.28 2.21
N ARG A 193 -19.50 -0.90 2.83
CA ARG A 193 -19.94 -1.23 4.18
C ARG A 193 -18.73 -1.56 5.04
N LYS A 194 -18.59 -0.89 6.18
CA LYS A 194 -17.48 -1.16 7.10
C LYS A 194 -17.62 -2.55 7.71
N LEU A 195 -16.52 -3.29 7.77
CA LEU A 195 -16.44 -4.59 8.40
C LEU A 195 -16.00 -4.45 9.86
N PRO A 196 -16.46 -5.37 10.73
CA PRO A 196 -16.00 -5.48 12.10
C PRO A 196 -14.48 -5.67 12.18
N LYS A 197 -13.82 -5.07 13.18
CA LYS A 197 -12.37 -5.21 13.42
C LYS A 197 -11.97 -6.66 13.62
N LEU A 198 -10.74 -7.05 13.27
CA LEU A 198 -10.22 -8.38 13.55
C LEU A 198 -10.22 -8.72 15.05
N ASP A 199 -10.16 -10.01 15.40
CA ASP A 199 -10.04 -10.43 16.80
C ASP A 199 -8.65 -10.12 17.39
N GLU A 200 -8.44 -10.46 18.66
CA GLU A 200 -7.17 -10.22 19.36
C GLU A 200 -5.98 -10.97 18.74
N ASP A 201 -6.24 -12.08 18.06
CA ASP A 201 -5.24 -12.88 17.34
C ASP A 201 -4.98 -12.31 15.92
N GLY A 202 -5.65 -11.22 15.54
CA GLY A 202 -5.58 -10.61 14.21
C GLY A 202 -6.31 -11.42 13.15
N GLN A 203 -7.27 -12.27 13.53
CA GLN A 203 -7.98 -13.16 12.62
C GLN A 203 -9.48 -12.85 12.59
N ARG A 204 -10.13 -13.15 11.46
CA ARG A 204 -11.60 -13.15 11.36
C ARG A 204 -12.07 -13.90 10.14
N THR A 205 -13.20 -14.60 10.28
CA THR A 205 -13.96 -15.15 9.15
C THR A 205 -15.28 -14.42 9.03
N TYR A 206 -15.56 -13.93 7.82
CA TYR A 206 -16.80 -13.25 7.47
C TYR A 206 -17.67 -14.17 6.63
N LEU A 207 -18.96 -14.24 6.95
CA LEU A 207 -19.96 -14.81 6.06
C LEU A 207 -20.72 -13.65 5.40
N MET A 208 -20.62 -13.58 4.08
CA MET A 208 -21.09 -12.45 3.28
C MET A 208 -22.03 -12.94 2.19
N SER A 209 -23.09 -12.19 1.91
CA SER A 209 -23.90 -12.37 0.70
C SER A 209 -23.44 -11.38 -0.36
N ILE A 210 -22.70 -11.86 -1.35
CA ILE A 210 -22.11 -11.05 -2.43
C ILE A 210 -22.82 -11.33 -3.76
N PRO A 211 -22.86 -10.37 -4.70
CA PRO A 211 -23.35 -10.62 -6.05
C PRO A 211 -22.71 -11.87 -6.67
N ALA A 212 -23.52 -12.73 -7.28
CA ALA A 212 -22.99 -13.90 -8.00
C ALA A 212 -22.22 -13.45 -9.25
N ASP A 213 -22.75 -12.41 -9.91
CA ASP A 213 -22.16 -11.67 -11.00
C ASP A 213 -22.09 -10.18 -10.60
N GLY A 214 -20.98 -9.50 -10.85
CA GLY A 214 -20.80 -8.08 -10.51
C GLY A 214 -19.54 -7.81 -9.68
N ALA A 215 -19.41 -6.58 -9.17
CA ALA A 215 -18.23 -6.16 -8.42
C ALA A 215 -18.44 -6.43 -6.92
N ALA A 216 -17.60 -7.29 -6.36
CA ALA A 216 -17.55 -7.57 -4.93
C ALA A 216 -16.11 -7.45 -4.46
N GLU A 217 -15.79 -6.40 -3.71
CA GLU A 217 -14.42 -6.06 -3.37
C GLU A 217 -14.23 -5.99 -1.85
N PHE A 218 -13.17 -6.61 -1.37
CA PHE A 218 -12.66 -6.42 -0.03
C PHE A 218 -11.74 -5.21 -0.03
N VAL A 219 -12.09 -4.20 0.78
CA VAL A 219 -11.37 -2.92 0.84
C VAL A 219 -10.61 -2.83 2.15
N VAL A 220 -9.32 -2.53 2.05
CA VAL A 220 -8.42 -2.31 3.17
C VAL A 220 -7.96 -0.86 3.14
N THR A 221 -8.32 -0.11 4.17
CA THR A 221 -7.98 1.31 4.28
C THR A 221 -6.99 1.54 5.41
N GLN A 222 -5.87 2.20 5.11
CA GLN A 222 -4.92 2.67 6.13
C GLN A 222 -4.29 4.00 5.72
N ASP A 223 -4.23 4.94 6.67
CA ASP A 223 -3.68 6.29 6.46
C ASP A 223 -4.24 7.01 5.22
N GLY A 224 -5.53 6.81 4.96
CA GLY A 224 -6.25 7.44 3.85
C GLY A 224 -6.03 6.79 2.48
N HIS A 225 -5.28 5.69 2.40
CA HIS A 225 -5.08 4.92 1.17
C HIS A 225 -5.88 3.62 1.20
N GLU A 226 -6.45 3.25 0.05
CA GLU A 226 -7.28 2.05 -0.11
C GLU A 226 -6.63 1.04 -1.04
N GLN A 227 -6.49 -0.19 -0.56
CA GLN A 227 -6.18 -1.36 -1.38
C GLN A 227 -7.41 -2.25 -1.50
N ARG A 228 -7.59 -2.87 -2.66
CA ARG A 228 -8.79 -3.63 -2.99
C ARG A 228 -8.45 -5.04 -3.47
N LEU A 229 -9.27 -6.00 -3.10
CA LEU A 229 -9.21 -7.39 -3.55
C LEU A 229 -10.57 -7.83 -4.05
N ASP A 230 -10.62 -8.38 -5.26
CA ASP A 230 -11.84 -8.92 -5.86
C ASP A 230 -12.18 -10.27 -5.20
N LEU A 231 -13.34 -10.33 -4.54
CA LEU A 231 -13.82 -11.51 -3.84
C LEU A 231 -14.33 -12.61 -4.78
N ASN A 232 -14.60 -12.31 -6.05
CA ASN A 232 -15.00 -13.31 -7.03
C ASN A 232 -13.81 -14.07 -7.62
N THR A 233 -12.65 -13.43 -7.66
CA THR A 233 -11.44 -14.01 -8.27
C THR A 233 -10.32 -14.27 -7.26
N GLY A 234 -10.40 -13.69 -6.06
CA GLY A 234 -9.33 -13.72 -5.06
C GLY A 234 -8.14 -12.84 -5.41
N LYS A 235 -8.25 -12.01 -6.45
CA LYS A 235 -7.14 -11.23 -6.99
C LYS A 235 -7.13 -9.81 -6.45
N ARG A 236 -5.95 -9.31 -6.10
CA ARG A 236 -5.76 -7.89 -5.77
C ARG A 236 -6.00 -7.04 -7.01
N LEU A 237 -6.71 -5.92 -6.85
CA LEU A 237 -6.85 -4.93 -7.91
C LEU A 237 -5.59 -4.09 -8.05
N ALA A 238 -5.38 -3.53 -9.24
CA ALA A 238 -4.21 -2.69 -9.50
C ALA A 238 -4.19 -1.47 -8.58
N ASP A 239 -3.05 -1.22 -7.96
CA ASP A 239 -2.77 -0.08 -7.10
C ASP A 239 -1.40 0.47 -7.50
N GLU A 240 -1.39 1.67 -8.09
CA GLU A 240 -0.16 2.28 -8.61
C GLU A 240 0.85 2.59 -7.51
N VAL A 241 0.39 2.84 -6.28
CA VAL A 241 1.22 3.19 -5.13
C VAL A 241 1.72 1.91 -4.45
N ALA A 242 0.81 1.01 -4.05
CA ALA A 242 1.17 -0.19 -3.30
C ALA A 242 1.95 -1.24 -4.14
N SER A 243 1.97 -1.09 -5.47
CA SER A 243 2.71 -1.96 -6.39
C SER A 243 4.18 -2.21 -6.01
N THR A 244 4.84 -1.23 -5.35
CA THR A 244 6.21 -1.37 -4.85
C THR A 244 6.39 -2.51 -3.86
N TYR A 245 5.40 -2.81 -3.01
CA TYR A 245 5.49 -3.89 -2.01
C TYR A 245 5.51 -5.28 -2.63
N TYR A 246 5.06 -5.40 -3.87
CA TYR A 246 4.87 -6.68 -4.54
C TYR A 246 5.99 -6.98 -5.54
N ARG A 247 7.11 -6.24 -5.48
CA ARG A 247 8.32 -6.49 -6.26
C ARG A 247 9.01 -7.80 -5.82
N ASP A 248 9.67 -8.47 -6.76
CA ASP A 248 10.48 -9.66 -6.49
C ASP A 248 11.62 -9.39 -5.50
N LYS A 249 12.12 -8.14 -5.48
CA LYS A 249 13.14 -7.65 -4.55
C LYS A 249 12.56 -6.53 -3.68
N ALA A 250 11.69 -6.90 -2.74
CA ALA A 250 11.16 -5.98 -1.74
C ALA A 250 12.12 -5.75 -0.56
N GLU A 251 13.13 -6.62 -0.39
CA GLU A 251 14.13 -6.48 0.68
C GLU A 251 15.11 -5.33 0.40
N PRO A 252 15.66 -4.70 1.46
CA PRO A 252 16.69 -3.69 1.29
C PRO A 252 17.90 -4.20 0.51
N VAL A 253 18.29 -3.45 -0.51
CA VAL A 253 19.47 -3.74 -1.30
C VAL A 253 20.69 -3.22 -0.53
N GLU A 254 21.56 -4.14 -0.15
CA GLU A 254 22.87 -3.79 0.42
C GLU A 254 23.73 -3.13 -0.66
N ILE A 255 24.18 -1.91 -0.38
CA ILE A 255 25.15 -1.18 -1.21
C ILE A 255 26.54 -1.43 -0.62
N ASN A 256 26.71 -1.12 0.68
CA ASN A 256 27.97 -1.28 1.44
C ASN A 256 29.23 -0.77 0.71
N GLU A 257 29.07 0.22 -0.16
CA GLU A 257 30.16 0.82 -0.92
C GLU A 257 30.45 2.25 -0.44
N PRO A 258 31.71 2.57 -0.11
CA PRO A 258 32.07 3.92 0.24
C PRO A 258 31.99 4.82 -0.99
N LEU A 259 31.46 6.02 -0.79
CA LEU A 259 31.52 7.09 -1.78
C LEU A 259 32.83 7.84 -1.57
N ALA A 260 33.80 7.60 -2.46
CA ALA A 260 35.14 8.15 -2.31
C ALA A 260 35.15 9.64 -2.68
N PHE A 261 35.34 10.51 -1.69
CA PHE A 261 35.69 11.91 -1.92
C PHE A 261 37.21 12.04 -2.05
N PRO A 262 37.74 12.85 -2.99
CA PRO A 262 39.17 13.07 -3.07
C PRO A 262 39.68 13.76 -1.81
N ASP A 263 40.79 13.24 -1.29
CA ASP A 263 41.53 13.83 -0.18
C ASP A 263 41.78 15.31 -0.42
N THR A 264 41.43 16.11 0.58
CA THR A 264 41.52 17.57 0.46
C THR A 264 42.57 18.11 1.41
N THR A 265 43.62 18.70 0.85
CA THR A 265 44.69 19.32 1.64
C THR A 265 44.40 20.80 1.87
N VAL A 266 44.44 21.25 3.12
CA VAL A 266 44.35 22.67 3.49
C VAL A 266 45.66 23.18 4.08
N THR A 267 46.01 24.41 3.72
CA THR A 267 47.23 25.05 4.20
C THR A 267 46.90 25.93 5.41
N VAL A 268 47.57 25.67 6.53
CA VAL A 268 47.34 26.32 7.82
C VAL A 268 48.57 27.12 8.23
N GLY A 269 48.39 28.42 8.50
CA GLY A 269 49.47 29.29 9.01
C GLY A 269 49.46 29.36 10.54
N ILE A 270 50.62 29.23 11.21
CA ILE A 270 50.69 29.37 12.68
C ILE A 270 50.99 30.82 13.05
N GLY A 271 50.14 31.41 13.90
CA GLY A 271 50.17 32.83 14.27
C GLY A 271 51.57 33.44 14.41
N GLY A 272 51.85 34.45 13.58
CA GLY A 272 53.05 35.30 13.66
C GLY A 272 54.29 34.81 12.90
N ASN A 273 54.33 33.57 12.41
CA ASN A 273 55.45 33.05 11.61
C ASN A 273 55.04 32.77 10.17
N SER A 274 55.97 32.88 9.22
CA SER A 274 55.76 32.56 7.80
C SER A 274 55.68 31.06 7.50
N ASN A 275 55.56 30.21 8.53
CA ASN A 275 55.51 28.77 8.37
C ASN A 275 54.07 28.32 8.11
N THR A 276 53.89 27.65 6.99
CA THR A 276 52.63 27.02 6.59
C THR A 276 52.77 25.51 6.63
N TYR A 277 51.70 24.83 7.02
CA TYR A 277 51.63 23.37 7.02
C TYR A 277 50.42 22.92 6.23
N ASP A 278 50.66 21.94 5.37
CA ASP A 278 49.59 21.23 4.69
C ASP A 278 49.01 20.17 5.63
N LYS A 279 47.69 20.18 5.76
CA LYS A 279 46.92 19.27 6.60
C LYS A 279 45.87 18.58 5.76
N LYS A 280 45.76 17.27 5.90
CA LYS A 280 44.76 16.48 5.22
C LYS A 280 43.40 16.61 5.91
N VAL A 281 42.35 16.68 5.10
CA VAL A 281 40.96 16.53 5.51
C VAL A 281 40.39 15.39 4.68
N GLU A 282 39.90 14.38 5.39
CA GLU A 282 39.29 13.18 4.83
C GLU A 282 37.78 13.24 5.07
N LEU A 283 37.02 12.90 4.04
CA LEU A 283 35.58 12.71 4.14
C LEU A 283 35.29 11.22 3.98
N THR A 284 34.63 10.66 4.97
CA THR A 284 34.21 9.26 4.94
C THR A 284 32.72 9.25 4.70
N THR A 285 32.27 8.65 3.60
CA THR A 285 30.85 8.46 3.34
C THR A 285 30.60 7.06 2.85
N GLU A 286 29.57 6.42 3.38
CA GLU A 286 29.18 5.04 3.08
C GLU A 286 27.66 5.03 2.93
N LEU A 287 27.18 4.52 1.79
CA LEU A 287 25.78 4.15 1.64
C LEU A 287 25.68 2.67 2.03
N ALA A 288 24.89 2.37 3.06
CA ALA A 288 24.77 1.03 3.60
C ALA A 288 23.68 0.26 2.84
N THR A 289 22.46 0.79 2.87
CA THR A 289 21.27 0.14 2.29
C THR A 289 20.42 1.15 1.55
N ALA A 290 19.72 0.67 0.52
CA ALA A 290 18.61 1.39 -0.09
C ALA A 290 17.43 0.45 -0.32
N HIS A 291 16.22 0.95 -0.09
CA HIS A 291 15.00 0.20 -0.36
C HIS A 291 13.88 1.13 -0.81
N LEU A 292 12.95 0.56 -1.58
CA LEU A 292 11.74 1.25 -2.01
C LEU A 292 10.60 0.87 -1.07
N THR A 293 9.86 1.86 -0.61
CA THR A 293 8.63 1.69 0.15
C THR A 293 7.58 2.67 -0.37
N PRO A 294 6.31 2.30 -0.47
CA PRO A 294 5.25 3.23 -0.85
C PRO A 294 4.77 4.07 0.32
N TRP A 295 5.21 3.79 1.55
CA TRP A 295 4.81 4.55 2.73
C TRP A 295 5.98 4.76 3.69
N THR A 296 6.05 5.95 4.29
CA THR A 296 6.89 6.22 5.46
C THR A 296 6.09 6.97 6.52
N LYS A 297 6.44 6.83 7.80
CA LYS A 297 5.77 7.56 8.89
C LYS A 297 5.84 9.08 8.72
N LYS A 298 6.93 9.57 8.15
CA LYS A 298 7.21 11.00 8.01
C LYS A 298 6.51 11.61 6.80
N GLU A 299 6.55 10.93 5.66
CA GLU A 299 6.06 11.47 4.39
C GLU A 299 4.67 10.90 3.99
N GLY A 300 4.20 9.84 4.67
CA GLY A 300 2.94 9.16 4.36
C GLY A 300 3.06 8.26 3.13
N TRP A 301 1.93 8.04 2.45
CA TRP A 301 1.89 7.34 1.16
C TRP A 301 2.55 8.17 0.07
N ALA A 302 3.31 7.51 -0.81
CA ALA A 302 3.86 8.11 -2.00
C ALA A 302 2.75 8.48 -2.99
N ASP A 303 3.02 9.46 -3.85
CA ASP A 303 2.09 9.83 -4.92
C ASP A 303 1.99 8.69 -5.95
N ALA A 304 0.88 8.64 -6.68
CA ALA A 304 0.67 7.66 -7.75
C ALA A 304 1.83 7.66 -8.77
N GLY A 305 2.35 6.47 -9.09
CA GLY A 305 3.52 6.30 -9.96
C GLY A 305 4.86 6.56 -9.30
N THR A 306 4.90 6.83 -7.99
CA THR A 306 6.14 7.08 -7.23
C THR A 306 6.28 6.15 -6.03
N ALA A 307 7.49 6.10 -5.50
CA ALA A 307 7.88 5.37 -4.30
C ALA A 307 8.81 6.23 -3.44
N TRP A 308 8.83 5.98 -2.14
CA TRP A 308 9.88 6.48 -1.28
C TRP A 308 11.10 5.58 -1.38
N LEU A 309 12.21 6.15 -1.84
CA LEU A 309 13.52 5.56 -1.65
C LEU A 309 14.03 5.96 -0.26
N VAL A 310 14.24 4.97 0.59
CA VAL A 310 14.91 5.14 1.88
C VAL A 310 16.37 4.76 1.70
N VAL A 311 17.28 5.67 2.04
CA VAL A 311 18.73 5.50 1.94
C VAL A 311 19.34 5.63 3.32
N ASP A 312 20.00 4.57 3.77
CA ASP A 312 20.73 4.55 5.04
C ASP A 312 22.23 4.59 4.79
N GLY A 313 22.95 5.25 5.68
CA GLY A 313 24.39 5.37 5.52
C GLY A 313 25.11 5.95 6.72
N LYS A 314 26.38 6.26 6.49
CA LYS A 314 27.25 6.97 7.42
C LYS A 314 28.00 8.07 6.68
N ALA A 315 28.14 9.20 7.34
CA ALA A 315 28.91 10.33 6.87
C ALA A 315 29.83 10.80 8.00
N GLY A 316 31.04 11.19 7.67
CA GLY A 316 32.02 11.59 8.64
C GLY A 316 33.09 12.49 8.06
N ILE A 317 33.74 13.25 8.94
CA ILE A 317 34.85 14.12 8.60
C ILE A 317 36.01 13.92 9.58
N GLU A 318 37.19 13.62 9.04
CA GLU A 318 38.45 13.59 9.79
C GLU A 318 39.37 14.71 9.32
N ALA A 319 40.03 15.40 10.25
CA ALA A 319 41.02 16.41 9.93
C ALA A 319 42.31 16.16 10.71
N GLU A 320 43.45 16.28 10.03
CA GLU A 320 44.75 16.02 10.65
C GLU A 320 45.19 17.14 11.63
N GLY A 321 45.75 16.71 12.77
CA GLY A 321 46.48 17.59 13.69
C GLY A 321 45.57 18.51 14.52
N ASN A 322 45.86 19.82 14.51
CA ASN A 322 45.13 20.81 15.32
C ASN A 322 43.94 21.44 14.57
N LEU A 323 43.54 20.85 13.44
CA LEU A 323 42.30 21.23 12.79
C LEU A 323 41.14 20.62 13.55
N THR A 324 40.12 21.43 13.83
CA THR A 324 38.85 20.90 14.32
C THR A 324 37.85 21.08 13.19
N PRO A 325 37.40 19.99 12.54
CA PRO A 325 36.31 20.11 11.59
C PRO A 325 35.11 20.66 12.35
N SER A 326 34.48 21.69 11.79
CA SER A 326 33.38 22.35 12.49
C SER A 326 32.02 21.90 12.01
N LYS A 327 31.93 21.58 10.71
CA LYS A 327 30.75 21.01 10.06
C LYS A 327 31.09 20.68 8.60
N ALA A 328 30.81 19.46 8.17
CA ALA A 328 30.64 19.13 6.76
C ALA A 328 29.15 19.07 6.42
N LYS A 329 28.78 19.60 5.25
CA LYS A 329 27.47 19.37 4.64
C LYS A 329 27.69 18.60 3.36
N ILE A 330 27.26 17.34 3.32
CA ILE A 330 27.32 16.49 2.14
C ILE A 330 25.93 16.50 1.50
N THR A 331 25.87 16.78 0.21
CA THR A 331 24.65 16.78 -0.61
C THR A 331 24.78 15.62 -1.58
N TYR A 332 23.81 14.71 -1.54
CA TYR A 332 23.69 13.58 -2.44
C TYR A 332 22.63 13.91 -3.47
N SER A 333 22.92 13.62 -4.73
CA SER A 333 21.99 13.75 -5.85
C SER A 333 21.79 12.36 -6.44
N ILE A 334 20.55 11.91 -6.48
CA ILE A 334 20.15 10.58 -6.93
C ILE A 334 19.44 10.73 -8.27
N ALA A 335 20.00 10.17 -9.32
CA ALA A 335 19.34 10.08 -10.62
C ALA A 335 18.66 8.71 -10.79
N ALA A 336 17.35 8.72 -10.96
CA ALA A 336 16.57 7.53 -11.31
C ALA A 336 16.46 7.41 -12.83
N ASN A 337 16.84 6.26 -13.40
CA ASN A 337 16.76 5.98 -14.85
C ASN A 337 17.39 7.06 -15.77
N GLY A 338 18.27 7.92 -15.23
CA GLY A 338 18.96 8.98 -15.97
C GLY A 338 18.15 10.26 -16.22
N GLU A 339 16.95 10.41 -15.66
CA GLU A 339 16.02 11.50 -16.02
C GLU A 339 15.65 12.47 -14.88
N GLU A 340 15.57 12.02 -13.62
CA GLU A 340 15.17 12.87 -12.49
C GLU A 340 16.17 12.79 -11.33
N GLU A 341 16.68 13.95 -10.90
CA GLU A 341 17.59 14.10 -9.77
C GLU A 341 16.81 14.45 -8.49
N ALA A 342 16.79 13.54 -7.52
CA ALA A 342 16.35 13.83 -6.15
C ALA A 342 17.57 14.16 -5.28
N ASP A 343 17.50 15.26 -4.54
CA ASP A 343 18.60 15.73 -3.69
C ASP A 343 18.25 15.58 -2.21
N PHE A 344 19.20 15.09 -1.42
CA PHE A 344 19.16 15.18 0.03
C PHE A 344 20.51 15.64 0.58
N ALA A 345 20.54 16.14 1.83
CA ALA A 345 21.78 16.65 2.41
C ALA A 345 21.95 16.26 3.87
N VAL A 346 23.07 15.61 4.16
CA VAL A 346 23.51 15.19 5.48
C VAL A 346 24.51 16.20 6.01
N ALA A 347 24.37 16.56 7.28
CA ALA A 347 25.35 17.38 7.97
C ALA A 347 26.01 16.57 9.08
N THR A 348 27.33 16.61 9.13
CA THR A 348 28.13 15.88 10.13
C THR A 348 29.20 16.79 10.71
N ASP A 349 29.48 16.63 12.00
CA ASP A 349 30.61 17.26 12.69
C ASP A 349 31.50 16.24 13.42
N ASP A 350 31.20 14.94 13.29
CA ASP A 350 31.96 13.82 13.85
C ASP A 350 32.49 12.87 12.76
N PHE A 351 33.24 11.85 13.17
CA PHE A 351 33.91 10.89 12.31
C PHE A 351 32.95 9.87 11.67
N SER A 352 31.73 9.70 12.18
CA SER A 352 30.79 8.68 11.69
C SER A 352 29.35 8.91 12.17
N ASP A 353 28.71 9.97 11.69
CA ASP A 353 27.27 10.17 11.88
C ASP A 353 26.48 9.27 10.94
N LYS A 354 25.63 8.43 11.51
CA LYS A 354 24.67 7.62 10.76
C LYS A 354 23.53 8.52 10.28
N PHE A 355 22.97 8.22 9.12
CA PHE A 355 21.80 8.93 8.59
C PHE A 355 20.84 7.95 7.92
N SER A 356 19.57 8.37 7.86
CA SER A 356 18.50 7.74 7.09
C SER A 356 17.69 8.85 6.43
N GLU A 357 17.63 8.82 5.11
CA GLU A 357 17.03 9.89 4.31
C GLU A 357 16.01 9.30 3.34
N VAL A 358 14.91 10.03 3.14
CA VAL A 358 13.77 9.59 2.32
C VAL A 358 13.62 10.54 1.16
N VAL A 359 13.59 10.01 -0.05
CA VAL A 359 13.35 10.79 -1.28
C VAL A 359 12.32 10.12 -2.18
N SER A 360 11.53 10.91 -2.89
CA SER A 360 10.57 10.40 -3.87
C SER A 360 11.29 10.01 -5.17
N VAL A 361 11.00 8.84 -5.70
CA VAL A 361 11.51 8.34 -6.99
C VAL A 361 10.40 7.66 -7.79
N PRO A 362 10.52 7.53 -9.12
CA PRO A 362 9.56 6.76 -9.92
C PRO A 362 9.45 5.29 -9.46
N VAL A 363 8.24 4.74 -9.46
CA VAL A 363 7.95 3.36 -9.04
C VAL A 363 8.53 2.31 -9.96
N ASP A 364 8.94 2.65 -11.18
CA ASP A 364 9.53 1.77 -12.19
C ASP A 364 11.06 1.89 -12.26
N ILE A 365 11.68 2.47 -11.22
CA ILE A 365 13.14 2.54 -11.13
C ILE A 365 13.74 1.12 -11.13
N GLU A 366 14.63 0.89 -12.09
CA GLU A 366 15.47 -0.31 -12.18
C GLU A 366 16.90 -0.01 -11.76
N LYS A 367 17.36 1.24 -12.00
CA LYS A 367 18.73 1.67 -11.74
C LYS A 367 18.78 3.04 -11.11
N LEU A 368 19.72 3.19 -10.18
CA LEU A 368 19.89 4.38 -9.39
C LEU A 368 21.35 4.82 -9.42
N GLU A 369 21.62 6.01 -9.97
CA GLU A 369 22.95 6.63 -9.98
C GLU A 369 23.05 7.66 -8.84
N VAL A 370 24.04 7.53 -7.96
CA VAL A 370 24.28 8.52 -6.88
C VAL A 370 25.48 9.38 -7.22
N THR A 371 25.36 10.68 -7.00
CA THR A 371 26.49 11.61 -7.02
C THR A 371 26.57 12.39 -5.71
N GLY A 372 27.77 12.82 -5.33
CA GLY A 372 28.00 13.49 -4.04
C GLY A 372 28.74 14.80 -4.19
N SER A 373 28.30 15.82 -3.46
CA SER A 373 29.03 17.07 -3.30
C SER A 373 29.10 17.46 -1.83
N ALA A 374 30.31 17.72 -1.33
CA ALA A 374 30.53 18.08 0.06
C ALA A 374 31.00 19.52 0.17
N LYS A 375 30.45 20.25 1.14
CA LYS A 375 30.86 21.59 1.53
C LYS A 375 31.37 21.55 2.97
N ILE A 376 32.67 21.77 3.12
CA ILE A 376 33.39 21.59 4.38
C ILE A 376 33.70 22.95 5.01
N ASN A 377 33.30 23.13 6.27
CA ASN A 377 33.68 24.29 7.09
C ASN A 377 34.72 23.86 8.13
N LEU A 378 35.91 24.45 8.04
CA LEU A 378 37.03 24.14 8.92
C LEU A 378 37.26 25.27 9.92
N LYS A 379 37.64 24.91 11.14
CA LYS A 379 38.12 25.84 12.17
C LYS A 379 39.54 25.42 12.62
N ALA A 380 40.36 26.41 12.95
CA ALA A 380 41.69 26.19 13.52
C ALA A 380 41.85 27.04 14.79
N THR A 381 42.33 26.43 15.87
CA THR A 381 42.34 27.04 17.22
C THR A 381 43.40 28.15 17.40
N ALA A 382 44.39 28.25 16.52
CA ALA A 382 45.51 29.20 16.63
C ALA A 382 46.08 29.70 15.29
N SER A 383 45.29 29.61 14.21
CA SER A 383 45.79 29.72 12.84
C SER A 383 44.78 30.32 11.88
N ASP A 384 45.27 31.05 10.88
CA ASP A 384 44.50 31.44 9.70
C ASP A 384 44.54 30.29 8.69
N ILE A 385 43.36 29.83 8.26
CA ILE A 385 43.22 28.89 7.13
C ILE A 385 43.42 29.69 5.86
N GLN A 386 44.39 29.31 5.03
CA GLN A 386 44.64 29.97 3.76
C GLN A 386 43.78 29.34 2.66
N GLY A 387 43.15 30.18 1.83
CA GLY A 387 42.31 29.76 0.70
C GLY A 387 40.80 29.76 1.00
N ASP A 388 40.05 29.01 0.20
CA ASP A 388 38.58 28.97 0.27
C ASP A 388 38.10 28.20 1.51
N ASN A 389 37.33 28.88 2.36
CA ASN A 389 36.60 28.31 3.48
C ASN A 389 35.20 28.97 3.54
N PRO A 390 34.11 28.24 3.28
CA PRO A 390 34.02 26.79 3.10
C PRO A 390 34.61 26.28 1.77
N ARG A 391 35.15 25.05 1.80
CA ARG A 391 35.67 24.36 0.62
C ARG A 391 34.63 23.39 0.05
N THR A 392 34.53 23.33 -1.28
CA THR A 392 33.64 22.38 -1.96
C THR A 392 34.44 21.28 -2.64
N VAL A 393 34.05 20.03 -2.39
CA VAL A 393 34.60 18.82 -2.98
C VAL A 393 33.47 18.09 -3.68
N LYS A 394 33.71 17.54 -4.86
CA LYS A 394 32.71 16.78 -5.62
C LYS A 394 33.24 15.40 -5.94
N THR A 395 32.34 14.42 -5.97
CA THR A 395 32.61 13.08 -6.44
C THR A 395 31.41 12.57 -7.24
N LYS A 396 31.69 11.72 -8.21
CA LYS A 396 30.69 11.04 -9.03
C LYS A 396 31.06 9.57 -9.05
N GLN A 397 30.30 8.75 -8.35
CA GLN A 397 30.47 7.31 -8.32
C GLN A 397 29.11 6.69 -8.63
N PRO A 398 28.88 6.25 -9.88
CA PRO A 398 27.64 5.60 -10.21
C PRO A 398 27.59 4.28 -9.46
N TYR A 399 26.72 4.18 -8.47
CA TYR A 399 26.20 2.89 -8.03
C TYR A 399 25.17 2.43 -9.04
N GLU A 400 24.97 1.12 -9.16
CA GLU A 400 23.86 0.57 -9.91
C GLU A 400 23.10 -0.33 -8.94
N ILE A 401 22.02 0.19 -8.38
CA ILE A 401 21.15 -0.54 -7.47
C ILE A 401 20.02 -1.15 -8.29
N ASP A 402 19.96 -2.48 -8.33
CA ASP A 402 18.95 -3.24 -9.06
C ASP A 402 17.82 -3.69 -8.11
N PHE A 403 16.71 -2.96 -8.14
CA PHE A 403 15.49 -3.23 -7.38
C PHE A 403 14.58 -4.30 -8.04
N GLY A 404 15.02 -4.91 -9.14
CA GLY A 404 14.22 -5.83 -9.93
C GLY A 404 13.10 -5.13 -10.71
N ALA A 405 12.48 -5.88 -11.61
CA ALA A 405 11.27 -5.41 -12.27
C ALA A 405 10.13 -5.28 -11.25
N PRO A 406 9.20 -4.30 -11.43
CA PRO A 406 7.91 -4.38 -10.76
C PRO A 406 7.30 -5.74 -11.09
N ALA A 407 6.62 -6.37 -10.12
CA ALA A 407 5.85 -7.57 -10.44
C ALA A 407 4.94 -7.21 -11.59
N SER A 408 5.16 -7.85 -12.73
CA SER A 408 4.34 -7.65 -13.91
C SER A 408 2.92 -7.92 -13.43
N THR A 409 2.11 -6.87 -13.32
CA THR A 409 0.66 -7.01 -13.21
C THR A 409 0.31 -7.99 -14.30
N GLN A 410 -0.06 -9.21 -13.91
CA GLN A 410 -0.38 -10.24 -14.87
C GLN A 410 -1.53 -9.64 -15.65
N SER A 411 -1.23 -9.12 -16.84
CA SER A 411 -2.22 -8.47 -17.70
C SER A 411 -3.39 -9.41 -17.71
N GLY A 412 -4.57 -8.89 -17.33
CA GLY A 412 -5.77 -9.69 -17.14
C GLY A 412 -5.92 -10.69 -18.28
N PRO A 413 -6.48 -11.89 -17.99
CA PRO A 413 -6.43 -13.05 -18.87
C PRO A 413 -6.54 -12.59 -20.30
N ASP A 414 -5.46 -12.73 -21.08
CA ASP A 414 -5.47 -12.42 -22.49
C ASP A 414 -6.74 -13.06 -23.03
N ASP A 415 -7.70 -12.22 -23.41
CA ASP A 415 -8.97 -12.65 -23.97
C ASP A 415 -8.63 -13.17 -25.36
N ASP A 416 -8.05 -14.37 -25.37
CA ASP A 416 -7.62 -15.13 -26.52
C ASP A 416 -8.86 -15.75 -27.20
N THR A 417 -9.96 -14.98 -27.22
CA THR A 417 -11.06 -15.13 -28.16
C THR A 417 -10.63 -14.59 -29.52
N SER A 418 -9.45 -14.98 -29.98
CA SER A 418 -9.11 -15.01 -31.39
C SER A 418 -9.95 -16.11 -32.03
N SER A 419 -11.19 -15.72 -32.33
CA SER A 419 -12.14 -16.46 -33.14
C SER A 419 -11.44 -16.90 -34.41
N SER A 420 -11.07 -18.18 -34.44
CA SER A 420 -10.60 -18.84 -35.65
C SER A 420 -11.78 -18.85 -36.61
N ALA A 421 -11.83 -17.88 -37.52
CA ALA A 421 -12.77 -17.90 -38.63
C ALA A 421 -12.60 -19.24 -39.37
N PRO A 422 -13.70 -19.94 -39.68
CA PRO A 422 -13.61 -21.20 -40.42
C PRO A 422 -13.01 -20.91 -41.80
N VAL A 423 -11.90 -21.58 -42.11
CA VAL A 423 -11.30 -21.60 -43.43
C VAL A 423 -12.29 -22.26 -44.39
N GLU A 424 -12.92 -21.46 -45.25
CA GLU A 424 -13.79 -21.93 -46.32
C GLU A 424 -12.93 -22.61 -47.39
N THR A 425 -12.96 -23.94 -47.40
CA THR A 425 -12.26 -24.76 -48.39
C THR A 425 -12.98 -24.68 -49.74
N ALA A 426 -12.45 -23.91 -50.68
CA ALA A 426 -12.91 -23.92 -52.06
C ALA A 426 -12.62 -25.28 -52.72
N VAL A 427 -13.68 -25.96 -53.16
CA VAL A 427 -13.62 -27.16 -53.99
C VAL A 427 -13.20 -26.76 -55.41
N PRO A 428 -12.15 -27.35 -56.00
CA PRO A 428 -11.87 -27.15 -57.42
C PRO A 428 -12.83 -27.99 -58.26
N GLU A 429 -13.61 -27.34 -59.12
CA GLU A 429 -14.34 -28.01 -60.20
C GLU A 429 -13.34 -28.59 -61.20
N ASN A 430 -13.57 -29.86 -61.58
CA ASN A 430 -12.99 -30.47 -62.77
C ASN A 430 -13.96 -31.51 -63.34
#